data_AF-A0A3P7Q5S9-F1
#
_entry.id   AF-A0A3P7Q5S9-F1
#
_cell.length_a   1.000
_cell.length_b   1.000
_cell.length_c   1.000
_cell.angle_alpha   90.00
_cell.angle_beta   90.00
_cell.angle_gamma   90.00
#
_symmetry.space_group_name_H-M   'P 1'
#
loop_
_entity.id
_entity.type
_entity.pdbx_description
1 polymer ?
#
loop_
_entity_poly.entity_id
_entity_poly.type
_entity_poly.pdbx_seq_one_letter_code
_entity_poly.pdbx_strand_id
1 'polypeptide(L)' 'MLLNQVVEDEWRKKGDKLSRAEAEAVLRKTLELTIYHDCTADNDFELGVVDADDGVVLGKQETIIGDWSIAETNCQYE' A
#
# COMPACT_ATOMS: atom_id res chain seq x y z
N MET A 1 9.64 5.77 9.84
CA MET A 1 8.24 5.28 9.79
C MET A 1 8.19 4.26 8.67
N LEU A 2 7.79 3.00 8.96
CA LEU A 2 7.85 1.86 8.02
C LEU A 2 7.23 2.18 6.65
N LEU A 3 6.18 2.99 6.64
CA LEU A 3 5.49 3.47 5.45
C LEU A 3 6.39 4.26 4.48
N ASN A 4 7.02 5.33 4.96
CA ASN A 4 7.88 6.18 4.14
C ASN A 4 9.08 5.40 3.63
N GLN A 5 9.60 4.50 4.46
CA GLN A 5 10.73 3.64 4.08
C GLN A 5 10.34 2.65 2.97
N VAL A 6 9.15 2.05 3.02
CA VAL A 6 8.66 1.15 1.96
C VAL A 6 8.49 1.90 0.64
N VAL A 7 7.91 3.11 0.67
CA VAL A 7 7.78 3.95 -0.53
C VAL A 7 9.16 4.31 -1.09
N GLU A 8 10.09 4.75 -0.25
CA GLU A 8 11.45 5.11 -0.66
C GLU A 8 12.24 3.91 -1.20
N ASP A 9 12.12 2.74 -0.58
CA ASP A 9 12.85 1.54 -0.99
C ASP A 9 12.34 1.00 -2.33
N GLU A 10 11.01 0.96 -2.54
CA GLU A 10 10.44 0.56 -3.83
C GLU A 10 10.77 1.57 -4.93
N TRP A 11 10.75 2.87 -4.62
CA TRP A 11 11.14 3.93 -5.54
C TRP A 11 12.63 3.81 -5.95
N ARG A 12 13.53 3.64 -4.97
CA ARG A 12 14.97 3.48 -5.20
C ARG A 12 15.32 2.24 -6.03
N LYS A 13 14.64 1.11 -5.80
CA LYS A 13 14.83 -0.13 -6.57
C LYS A 13 14.51 0.05 -8.06
N LYS A 14 13.63 0.99 -8.41
CA LYS A 14 13.09 1.18 -9.76
C LYS A 14 13.77 2.28 -10.56
N GLY A 15 14.78 2.96 -10.01
CA GLY A 15 15.56 3.96 -10.75
C GLY A 15 14.84 5.30 -10.94
N ASP A 16 14.25 5.81 -9.86
CA ASP A 16 13.68 7.15 -9.70
C ASP A 16 12.38 7.47 -10.47
N LYS A 17 11.90 6.58 -11.36
CA LYS A 17 10.61 6.74 -12.05
C LYS A 17 9.77 5.48 -11.93
N LEU A 18 8.56 5.64 -11.42
CA LEU A 18 7.54 4.59 -11.39
C LEU A 18 6.60 4.79 -12.58
N SER A 19 6.23 3.70 -13.24
CA SER A 19 5.03 3.71 -14.08
C SER A 19 3.78 3.86 -13.20
N ARG A 20 2.64 4.24 -13.80
CA ARG A 20 1.36 4.35 -13.09
C ARG A 20 1.01 3.08 -12.31
N ALA A 21 1.08 1.92 -12.96
CA ALA A 21 0.78 0.64 -12.33
C ALA A 21 1.73 0.32 -11.15
N GLU A 22 3.00 0.71 -11.25
CA GLU A 22 3.96 0.53 -10.16
C GLU A 22 3.69 1.48 -8.99
N ALA A 23 3.32 2.73 -9.27
CA ALA A 23 2.91 3.69 -8.24
C ALA A 23 1.65 3.20 -7.49
N GLU A 24 0.64 2.73 -8.22
CA GLU A 24 -0.57 2.14 -7.65
C GLU A 24 -0.24 0.92 -6.77
N ALA A 25 0.67 0.04 -7.20
CA ALA A 25 1.10 -1.11 -6.42
C ALA A 25 1.83 -0.72 -5.11
N VAL A 26 2.69 0.29 -5.16
CA VAL A 26 3.38 0.82 -3.97
C VAL A 26 2.38 1.43 -2.99
N LEU A 27 1.39 2.19 -3.48
CA LEU A 27 0.33 2.76 -2.66
C LEU A 27 -0.54 1.68 -2.01
N ARG A 28 -0.91 0.64 -2.77
CA ARG A 28 -1.67 -0.50 -2.23
C ARG A 28 -0.92 -1.20 -1.09
N LYS A 29 0.37 -1.50 -1.29
CA LYS A 29 1.24 -2.11 -0.27
C LYS A 29 1.37 -1.23 0.98
N THR A 30 1.40 0.08 0.78
CA THR A 30 1.44 1.08 1.85
C THR A 30 0.14 1.08 2.67
N LEU A 31 -1.02 1.02 1.99
CA LEU A 31 -2.32 0.89 2.65
C LEU A 31 -2.45 -0.41 3.44
N GLU A 32 -1.96 -1.51 2.89
CA GLU A 32 -1.92 -2.78 3.60
C GLU A 32 -1.09 -2.71 4.89
N LEU A 33 0.08 -2.06 4.85
CA LEU A 33 0.90 -1.86 6.05
C LEU A 33 0.24 -0.96 7.10
N THR A 34 -0.63 -0.02 6.69
CA THR A 34 -1.36 0.82 7.64
C THR A 34 -2.39 0.00 8.40
N ILE A 35 -3.06 -0.97 7.76
CA ILE A 35 -3.99 -1.89 8.42
C ILE A 35 -3.31 -2.68 9.56
N TYR A 36 -2.04 -3.05 9.41
CA TYR A 36 -1.32 -3.80 10.44
C TYR A 36 -0.86 -2.95 11.64
N HIS A 37 -0.76 -1.64 11.49
CA HIS A 37 -0.08 -0.77 12.46
C HIS A 37 -0.95 0.36 13.02
N ASP A 38 -2.03 0.72 12.35
CA ASP A 38 -2.98 1.76 12.74
C ASP A 38 -4.31 1.12 13.13
N CYS A 39 -4.71 1.25 14.39
CA CYS A 39 -5.96 0.68 14.91
C CYS A 39 -7.22 1.41 14.42
N THR A 40 -7.06 2.52 13.71
CA THR A 40 -8.16 3.31 13.14
C THR A 40 -8.25 3.20 11.62
N ALA A 41 -7.31 2.50 10.98
CA ALA A 41 -7.36 2.26 9.55
C ALA A 41 -8.47 1.25 9.20
N ASP A 42 -9.28 1.60 8.21
CA ASP A 42 -10.26 0.70 7.59
C ASP A 42 -9.58 -0.08 6.46
N ASN A 43 -10.14 -1.25 6.14
CA ASN A 43 -9.61 -2.12 5.11
C ASN A 43 -10.25 -1.91 3.73
N ASP A 44 -11.27 -1.05 3.65
CA ASP A 44 -11.86 -0.54 2.42
C ASP A 44 -11.25 0.82 2.03
N PHE A 45 -10.85 0.97 0.77
CA PHE A 45 -10.20 2.17 0.25
C PHE A 45 -10.52 2.42 -1.23
N GLU A 46 -10.22 3.63 -1.71
CA GLU A 46 -10.30 4.01 -3.13
C GLU A 46 -9.00 4.71 -3.54
N LEU A 47 -8.47 4.37 -4.72
CA LEU A 47 -7.33 5.07 -5.32
C LEU A 47 -7.77 5.89 -6.53
N GLY A 48 -7.88 7.20 -6.34
CA GLY A 48 -8.05 8.16 -7.44
C GLY A 48 -6.71 8.53 -8.08
N VAL A 49 -6.73 8.77 -9.39
CA VAL A 49 -5.55 9.17 -10.16
C VAL A 49 -5.79 10.53 -10.79
N VAL A 50 -4.78 11.40 -10.71
CA VAL A 50 -4.75 12.67 -11.44
C VAL A 50 -3.64 12.59 -12.47
N ASP A 51 -4.02 12.63 -13.74
CA ASP A 51 -3.13 12.53 -14.89
C ASP A 51 -3.24 13.77 -15.79
N ALA A 52 -2.18 14.07 -16.53
CA ALA A 52 -2.15 15.23 -17.43
C ALA A 52 -3.04 15.04 -18.68
N ASP A 53 -3.17 13.80 -19.15
CA ASP A 53 -3.92 13.45 -20.36
C ASP A 53 -5.38 13.11 -20.01
N ASP A 54 -5.59 12.31 -18.95
CA ASP A 54 -6.93 11.81 -18.57
C ASP A 54 -7.64 12.68 -17.51
N GLY A 55 -6.95 13.68 -16.93
CA GLY A 55 -7.50 14.51 -15.87
C GLY A 55 -7.71 13.74 -14.57
N VAL A 56 -8.87 13.92 -13.92
CA VAL A 56 -9.20 13.24 -12.65
C VAL A 56 -9.97 11.95 -12.94
N VAL A 57 -9.40 10.83 -12.54
CA VAL A 57 -10.03 9.50 -12.60
C VAL A 57 -10.30 9.02 -11.19
N LEU A 58 -11.58 8.88 -10.84
CA LEU A 58 -11.97 8.28 -9.56
C LEU A 58 -11.71 6.78 -9.57
N GLY A 59 -11.31 6.26 -8.42
CA GLY A 59 -11.03 4.84 -8.25
C GLY A 59 -12.31 4.04 -8.13
N LYS A 60 -12.15 2.73 -7.95
CA LYS A 60 -13.22 1.89 -7.41
C LYS A 60 -12.90 1.58 -5.96
N GLN A 61 -13.94 1.34 -5.17
CA GLN A 61 -13.75 0.79 -3.83
C GLN A 61 -13.10 -0.58 -3.94
N GLU A 62 -12.05 -0.77 -3.15
CA GLU A 62 -11.27 -2.00 -3.03
C GLU A 62 -11.11 -2.38 -1.56
N THR A 63 -11.00 -3.67 -1.29
CA THR A 63 -10.81 -4.21 0.06
C THR A 63 -9.46 -4.94 0.14
N ILE A 64 -8.68 -4.68 1.20
CA ILE A 64 -7.50 -5.47 1.55
C ILE A 64 -7.85 -6.40 2.71
N ILE A 65 -7.52 -7.69 2.58
CA ILE A 65 -7.71 -8.68 3.65
C ILE A 65 -6.44 -8.77 4.52
N GLY A 66 -5.28 -8.53 3.91
CA GLY A 66 -3.96 -8.71 4.51
C GLY A 66 -3.52 -10.18 4.59
N ASP A 67 -2.23 -10.39 4.79
CA ASP A 67 -1.58 -11.66 5.11
C ASP A 67 -1.38 -11.80 6.62
N TRP A 68 -2.17 -12.68 7.23
CA TRP A 68 -2.13 -12.98 8.66
C TRP A 68 -1.32 -14.23 8.99
N SER A 69 -0.64 -14.84 8.02
CA SER A 69 0.21 -16.02 8.25
C SER A 69 1.32 -15.75 9.27
N ILE A 70 1.73 -14.49 9.44
CA ILE A 70 2.69 -14.08 10.48
C ILE A 70 2.23 -14.41 11.91
N ALA A 71 0.91 -14.45 12.15
CA ALA A 71 0.36 -14.83 13.44
C ALA A 71 0.62 -16.30 13.77
N GLU A 72 0.77 -17.16 12.75
CA GLU A 72 1.06 -18.59 12.94
C GLU A 72 2.52 -18.82 13.37
N THR A 73 3.44 -17.92 12.99
CA THR A 73 4.88 -18.03 13.31
C THR A 73 5.22 -17.45 14.69
N ASN A 74 4.41 -16.51 15.20
CA ASN A 74 4.72 -15.74 16.41
C ASN A 74 4.22 -16.39 17.72
N CYS A 75 3.78 -17.65 17.68
CA CYS A 75 3.34 -18.40 18.87
C CYS A 75 4.49 -18.90 19.78
N GLN A 76 5.69 -18.31 19.66
CA GLN A 76 6.85 -18.59 20.52
C GLN A 76 6.94 -17.56 21.65
N TYR A 77 5.91 -17.49 22.49
CA TYR A 77 5.99 -16.77 23.76
C TYR A 77 6.28 -17.80 24.87
N GLU A 78 7.55 -18.21 24.98
CA GLU A 78 8.08 -18.83 26.22
C GLU A 78 8.59 -17.76 27.18
#